data_AF-A0A8C8E2M1-F1
#
_entry.id   AF-A0A8C8E2M1-F1
#
_cell.length_a   1.000
_cell.length_b   1.000
_cell.length_c   1.000
_cell.angle_alpha   90.00
_cell.angle_beta   90.00
_cell.angle_gamma   90.00
#
_symmetry.space_group_name_H-M   'P 1'
#
loop_
_entity.id
_entity.type
_entity.pdbx_description
1 polymer ?
#
loop_
_entity_poly.entity_id
_entity_poly.type
_entity_poly.pdbx_seq_one_letter_code
_entity_poly.pdbx_strand_id
1 'polypeptide(L)'
;MAENQEEMSPVEMKVARQLEYYFGDHNLPRDRFLKEQLQLDDGWVTLETMLKFNRLKSLTTENSVIISALQKSKTGLLEISEDKTKVRRSPDKPLPEVNDEYKDAVKHRSVYIKGFPLETTLDEIQEWLNDKGDVENVQMRRTLQRKFKGSVFVCFGSEESAKQFLERSDIKSFKDNDMLVLSREAYHEMKAKEKKQFKVETKAKARQEREQQQKNAEETEMGRLLEEQTGCLLKFSGELEDVSREDFHKLFSGHGNIKWVDFARGAKEGTLLFDGNAKEAFEKAKEANEGELKIKDNVVTWELLEGDEEKEVMKKIIGAQQESFNRSKGRGGRGRSGGRGRGGWRGRGGRGQGRTPFQGKKTKFNSDDEEEEDAPAPQKRELEDGDGPAAKVAKTENGS
;
A
#
# COMPACT_ATOMS: atom_id res chain seq x y z
N MET A 1 63.80 -24.43 21.35
CA MET A 1 63.37 -24.23 19.96
C MET A 1 62.26 -23.19 20.02
N ALA A 2 62.55 -21.94 19.67
CA ALA A 2 61.53 -20.91 19.62
C ALA A 2 60.58 -21.24 18.47
N GLU A 3 59.33 -21.57 18.78
CA GLU A 3 58.28 -21.66 17.77
C GLU A 3 58.11 -20.25 17.19
N ASN A 4 58.64 -20.04 15.98
CA ASN A 4 58.31 -18.90 15.15
C ASN A 4 56.80 -18.97 14.90
N GLN A 5 56.02 -18.30 15.75
CA GLN A 5 54.67 -17.90 15.41
C GLN A 5 54.83 -16.93 14.22
N GLU A 6 54.76 -17.45 13.00
CA GLU A 6 54.65 -16.62 11.81
C GLU A 6 53.38 -15.77 11.97
N GLU A 7 53.56 -14.51 12.33
CA GLU A 7 52.46 -13.54 12.35
C GLU A 7 51.77 -13.57 10.97
N MET A 8 50.46 -13.76 10.97
CA MET A 8 49.68 -13.70 9.72
C MET A 8 49.90 -12.35 9.07
N SER A 9 50.27 -12.36 7.79
CA SER A 9 50.32 -11.12 7.03
C SER A 9 48.94 -10.45 7.01
N PRO A 10 48.85 -9.11 6.86
CA PRO A 10 47.56 -8.43 6.74
C PRO A 10 46.68 -8.98 5.62
N VAL A 11 47.31 -9.46 4.53
CA VAL A 11 46.60 -10.09 3.40
C VAL A 11 46.06 -11.46 3.80
N GLU A 12 46.86 -12.31 4.43
CA GLU A 12 46.41 -13.61 4.95
C GLU A 12 45.25 -13.45 5.94
N MET A 13 45.31 -12.45 6.82
CA MET A 13 44.23 -12.18 7.77
C MET A 13 42.93 -11.76 7.07
N LYS A 14 43.01 -10.90 6.04
CA LYS A 14 41.85 -10.52 5.22
C LYS A 14 41.29 -11.71 4.44
N VAL A 15 42.15 -12.57 3.90
CA VAL A 15 41.77 -13.79 3.18
C VAL A 15 41.07 -14.79 4.11
N ALA A 16 41.65 -15.07 5.27
CA ALA A 16 41.06 -15.96 6.28
C ALA A 16 39.67 -15.48 6.71
N ARG A 17 39.54 -14.21 7.11
CA ARG A 17 38.25 -13.61 7.48
C ARG A 17 37.22 -13.69 6.35
N GLN A 18 37.64 -13.46 5.10
CA GLN A 18 36.73 -13.49 3.95
C GLN A 18 36.23 -14.90 3.65
N LEU A 19 37.08 -15.92 3.80
CA LEU A 19 36.72 -17.33 3.64
C LEU A 19 35.81 -17.79 4.78
N GLU A 20 36.15 -17.46 6.02
CA GLU A 20 35.33 -17.72 7.20
C GLU A 20 33.94 -17.09 7.07
N TYR A 21 33.87 -15.87 6.52
CA TYR A 21 32.60 -15.22 6.25
C TYR A 21 31.75 -16.01 5.24
N TYR A 22 32.35 -16.47 4.14
CA TYR A 22 31.61 -17.20 3.10
C TYR A 22 30.98 -18.49 3.62
N PHE A 23 31.73 -19.24 4.42
CA PHE A 23 31.26 -20.48 5.05
C PHE A 23 30.62 -20.25 6.44
N GLY A 24 30.51 -19.00 6.87
CA GLY A 24 29.95 -18.63 8.16
C GLY A 24 28.42 -18.72 8.20
N ASP A 25 27.88 -18.64 9.42
CA ASP A 25 26.47 -18.87 9.71
C ASP A 25 25.54 -17.83 9.07
N HIS A 26 26.06 -16.64 8.79
CA HIS A 26 25.28 -15.56 8.18
C HIS A 26 25.20 -15.64 6.65
N ASN A 27 26.25 -16.11 5.99
CA ASN A 27 26.32 -16.13 4.52
C ASN A 27 25.84 -17.47 3.97
N LEU A 28 26.32 -18.59 4.52
CA LEU A 28 26.12 -19.91 3.92
C LEU A 28 24.64 -20.32 3.80
N PRO A 29 23.73 -20.00 4.75
CA PRO A 29 22.30 -20.22 4.58
C PRO A 29 21.63 -19.38 3.49
N ARG A 30 22.27 -18.32 2.97
CA ARG A 30 21.71 -17.43 1.94
C ARG A 30 22.36 -17.58 0.58
N ASP A 31 23.62 -18.01 0.56
CA ASP A 31 24.40 -18.16 -0.65
C ASP A 31 24.00 -19.44 -1.41
N ARG A 32 23.13 -19.28 -2.42
CA ARG A 32 22.66 -20.39 -3.26
C ARG A 32 23.81 -21.07 -4.00
N PHE A 33 24.77 -20.30 -4.49
CA PHE A 33 25.90 -20.84 -5.25
C PHE A 33 26.81 -21.71 -4.35
N LEU A 34 27.18 -21.24 -3.16
CA LEU A 34 27.96 -22.06 -2.23
C LEU A 34 27.22 -23.32 -1.80
N LYS A 35 25.92 -23.22 -1.52
CA LYS A 35 25.11 -24.41 -1.18
C LYS A 35 25.11 -25.46 -2.29
N GLU A 36 24.95 -25.03 -3.53
CA GLU A 36 25.03 -25.92 -4.69
C GLU A 36 26.40 -26.58 -4.78
N GLN A 37 27.49 -25.83 -4.61
CA GLN A 37 28.86 -26.39 -4.65
C GLN A 37 29.10 -27.40 -3.51
N LEU A 38 28.62 -27.12 -2.30
CA LEU A 38 28.74 -28.05 -1.16
C LEU A 38 28.04 -29.40 -1.39
N GLN A 39 26.98 -29.43 -2.20
CA GLN A 39 26.23 -30.66 -2.50
C GLN A 39 26.93 -31.56 -3.54
N LEU A 40 27.90 -31.03 -4.29
CA LEU A 40 28.55 -31.77 -5.38
C LEU A 40 29.59 -32.78 -4.87
N ASP A 41 30.31 -32.43 -3.80
CA ASP A 41 31.49 -33.17 -3.37
C ASP A 41 31.60 -33.23 -1.84
N ASP A 42 30.55 -33.71 -1.17
CA ASP A 42 30.55 -34.00 0.28
C ASP A 42 31.02 -32.81 1.15
N GLY A 43 30.60 -31.60 0.76
CA GLY A 43 30.96 -30.33 1.39
C GLY A 43 32.29 -29.72 0.94
N TRP A 44 33.05 -30.36 0.05
CA TRP A 44 34.30 -29.82 -0.48
C TRP A 44 34.05 -28.83 -1.63
N VAL A 45 34.75 -27.69 -1.57
CA VAL A 45 34.75 -26.67 -2.60
C VAL A 45 36.18 -26.45 -3.08
N THR A 46 36.39 -26.50 -4.41
CA THR A 46 37.72 -26.31 -4.99
C THR A 46 38.21 -24.87 -4.83
N LEU A 47 39.51 -24.69 -4.60
CA LEU A 47 40.11 -23.35 -4.53
C LEU A 47 39.91 -22.55 -5.82
N GLU A 48 39.89 -23.21 -6.98
CA GLU A 48 39.55 -22.58 -8.26
C GLU A 48 38.15 -21.96 -8.25
N THR A 49 37.18 -22.63 -7.63
CA THR A 49 35.83 -22.10 -7.48
C THR A 49 35.80 -20.94 -6.49
N MET A 50 36.57 -21.03 -5.41
CA MET A 50 36.73 -19.92 -4.45
C MET A 50 37.34 -18.67 -5.10
N LEU A 51 38.30 -18.83 -6.00
CA LEU A 51 38.91 -17.71 -6.74
C LEU A 51 37.96 -17.03 -7.75
N LYS A 52 36.78 -17.60 -8.03
CA LYS A 52 35.72 -16.92 -8.81
C LYS A 52 35.00 -15.84 -8.00
N PHE A 53 35.10 -15.85 -6.67
CA PHE A 53 34.45 -14.86 -5.82
C PHE A 53 35.19 -13.53 -5.91
N ASN A 54 34.48 -12.48 -6.33
CA ASN A 54 35.07 -11.17 -6.63
C ASN A 54 35.93 -10.60 -5.49
N ARG A 55 35.49 -10.72 -4.22
CA ARG A 55 36.27 -10.17 -3.09
C ARG A 55 37.49 -11.01 -2.75
N LEU A 56 37.43 -12.33 -2.94
CA LEU A 56 38.61 -13.17 -2.72
C LEU A 56 39.64 -12.93 -3.82
N LYS A 57 39.18 -12.84 -5.07
CA LYS A 57 40.00 -12.55 -6.24
C LYS A 57 40.72 -11.19 -6.16
N SER A 58 40.11 -10.20 -5.52
CA SER A 58 40.78 -8.90 -5.29
C SER A 58 41.85 -8.93 -4.21
N LEU A 59 41.84 -9.94 -3.33
CA LEU A 59 42.82 -10.08 -2.24
C LEU A 59 44.00 -10.97 -2.64
N THR A 60 43.72 -12.07 -3.34
CA THR A 60 44.73 -13.03 -3.77
C THR A 60 44.28 -13.79 -5.01
N THR A 61 45.26 -14.22 -5.80
CA THR A 61 45.11 -15.14 -6.93
C THR A 61 45.86 -16.45 -6.71
N GLU A 62 46.63 -16.56 -5.63
CA GLU A 62 47.47 -17.73 -5.36
C GLU A 62 46.82 -18.66 -4.32
N ASN A 63 46.75 -19.95 -4.67
CA ASN A 63 46.24 -20.99 -3.78
C ASN A 63 47.10 -21.14 -2.52
N SER A 64 48.42 -20.96 -2.65
CA SER A 64 49.40 -21.01 -1.55
C SER A 64 49.01 -20.09 -0.40
N VAL A 65 48.69 -18.84 -0.70
CA VAL A 65 48.30 -17.80 0.27
C VAL A 65 46.97 -18.13 0.95
N ILE A 66 46.03 -18.73 0.21
CA ILE A 66 44.75 -19.17 0.79
C ILE A 66 45.00 -20.29 1.81
N ILE A 67 45.81 -21.27 1.45
CA ILE A 67 46.14 -22.41 2.33
C ILE A 67 46.89 -21.93 3.57
N SER A 68 47.91 -21.07 3.42
CA SER A 68 48.67 -20.54 4.56
C SER A 68 47.77 -19.73 5.50
N ALA A 69 46.89 -18.89 4.95
CA ALA A 69 45.93 -18.12 5.71
C ALA A 69 44.97 -19.01 6.52
N LEU A 70 44.44 -20.07 5.90
CA LEU A 70 43.54 -21.00 6.58
C LEU A 70 44.26 -21.86 7.64
N GLN A 71 45.50 -22.29 7.37
CA GLN A 71 46.30 -23.05 8.35
C GLN A 71 46.67 -22.21 9.58
N LYS A 72 46.90 -20.92 9.40
CA LYS A 72 47.19 -19.97 10.48
C LYS A 72 45.93 -19.45 11.18
N SER A 73 44.74 -19.74 10.64
CA SER A 73 43.49 -19.29 11.25
C SER A 73 43.23 -20.01 12.58
N LYS A 74 42.81 -19.23 13.57
CA LYS A 74 42.48 -19.69 14.93
C LYS A 74 41.02 -20.11 15.09
N THR A 75 40.17 -19.85 14.10
CA THR A 75 38.72 -20.12 14.22
C THR A 75 38.40 -21.61 14.08
N GLY A 76 39.22 -22.37 13.35
CA GLY A 76 38.99 -23.80 13.09
C GLY A 76 37.63 -24.07 12.42
N LEU A 77 37.07 -23.10 11.70
CA LEU A 77 35.79 -23.25 11.01
C LEU A 77 35.93 -24.06 9.71
N LEU A 78 37.10 -24.00 9.09
CA LEU A 78 37.37 -24.56 7.78
C LEU A 78 38.44 -25.66 7.87
N GLU A 79 38.20 -26.73 7.12
CA GLU A 79 39.14 -27.81 6.88
C GLU A 79 39.72 -27.71 5.47
N ILE A 80 40.99 -28.08 5.34
CA ILE A 80 41.72 -28.12 4.07
C ILE A 80 41.90 -29.59 3.70
N SER A 81 41.68 -29.92 2.43
CA SER A 81 41.90 -31.26 1.90
C SER A 81 43.39 -31.64 2.01
N GLU A 82 43.69 -32.94 2.11
CA GLU A 82 45.07 -33.47 2.14
C GLU A 82 45.88 -33.02 0.92
N ASP A 83 45.24 -32.96 -0.25
CA ASP A 83 45.83 -32.50 -1.50
C ASP A 83 45.99 -30.97 -1.57
N LYS A 84 45.47 -30.24 -0.57
CA LYS A 84 45.44 -28.78 -0.47
C LYS A 84 44.77 -28.06 -1.64
N THR A 85 43.91 -28.76 -2.39
CA THR A 85 43.19 -28.21 -3.55
C THR A 85 41.74 -27.80 -3.24
N LYS A 86 41.19 -28.26 -2.12
CA LYS A 86 39.79 -28.06 -1.71
C LYS A 86 39.70 -27.62 -0.26
N VAL A 87 38.62 -26.90 0.05
CA VAL A 87 38.27 -26.43 1.39
C VAL A 87 36.83 -26.79 1.70
N ARG A 88 36.52 -27.08 2.97
CA ARG A 88 35.16 -27.30 3.44
C ARG A 88 34.94 -26.70 4.81
N ARG A 89 33.67 -26.47 5.17
CA ARG A 89 33.30 -26.20 6.56
C ARG A 89 33.48 -27.46 7.40
N SER A 90 34.10 -27.34 8.56
CA SER A 90 34.33 -28.48 9.45
C SER A 90 33.00 -29.12 9.87
N PRO A 91 32.86 -30.45 9.77
CA PRO A 91 31.66 -31.16 10.21
C PRO A 91 31.36 -30.98 11.70
N ASP A 92 32.38 -30.69 12.51
CA ASP A 92 32.26 -30.47 13.96
C ASP A 92 31.56 -29.14 14.29
N LYS A 93 31.43 -28.25 13.31
CA LYS A 93 30.74 -26.96 13.44
C LYS A 93 29.60 -26.87 12.42
N PRO A 94 28.51 -27.66 12.59
CA PRO A 94 27.38 -27.60 11.69
C PRO A 94 26.75 -26.20 11.67
N LEU A 95 25.99 -25.91 10.62
CA LEU A 95 25.19 -24.69 10.59
C LEU A 95 24.16 -24.70 11.73
N PRO A 96 23.96 -23.59 12.45
CA PRO A 96 22.85 -23.47 13.38
C PRO A 96 21.51 -23.71 12.67
N GLU A 97 20.58 -24.39 13.35
CA GLU A 97 19.21 -24.46 12.85
C GLU A 97 18.59 -23.06 12.81
N VAL A 98 17.98 -22.72 11.68
CA VAL A 98 17.35 -21.41 11.46
C VAL A 98 15.96 -21.39 12.10
N ASN A 99 15.92 -21.60 13.41
CA ASN A 99 14.71 -21.53 14.23
C ASN A 99 14.41 -20.07 14.58
N ASP A 100 13.17 -19.79 15.01
CA ASP A 100 12.75 -18.42 15.32
C ASP A 100 13.57 -17.81 16.48
N GLU A 101 13.97 -18.63 17.45
CA GLU A 101 14.88 -18.23 18.53
C GLU A 101 16.24 -17.76 18.02
N TYR A 102 16.82 -18.45 17.02
CA TYR A 102 18.09 -18.05 16.41
C TYR A 102 17.94 -16.73 15.65
N LYS A 103 16.83 -16.57 14.91
CA LYS A 103 16.51 -15.31 14.23
C LYS A 103 16.36 -14.17 15.24
N ASP A 104 15.72 -14.41 16.38
CA ASP A 104 15.51 -13.41 17.42
C ASP A 104 16.81 -13.05 18.15
N ALA A 105 17.64 -14.04 18.49
CA ALA A 105 18.98 -13.80 19.03
C ALA A 105 19.84 -12.95 18.08
N VAL A 106 19.80 -13.25 16.77
CA VAL A 106 20.46 -12.42 15.74
C VAL A 106 19.87 -11.01 15.70
N LYS A 107 18.56 -10.83 15.86
CA LYS A 107 17.93 -9.50 15.90
C LYS A 107 18.40 -8.69 17.13
N HIS A 108 18.47 -9.30 18.31
CA HIS A 108 18.88 -8.62 19.55
C HIS A 108 20.36 -8.21 19.53
N ARG A 109 21.24 -8.99 18.90
CA ARG A 109 22.67 -8.64 18.70
C ARG A 109 22.93 -7.82 17.43
N SER A 110 21.89 -7.41 16.71
CA SER A 110 21.99 -6.58 15.51
C SER A 110 21.73 -5.11 15.79
N VAL A 111 22.59 -4.25 15.24
CA VAL A 111 22.49 -2.79 15.31
C VAL A 111 22.28 -2.22 13.92
N TYR A 112 21.43 -1.20 13.82
CA TYR A 112 21.22 -0.40 12.64
C TYR A 112 22.03 0.89 12.72
N ILE A 113 22.78 1.20 11.68
CA ILE A 113 23.59 2.41 11.58
C ILE A 113 23.23 3.14 10.28
N LYS A 114 22.90 4.43 10.38
CA LYS A 114 22.64 5.31 9.23
C LYS A 114 23.49 6.57 9.35
N GLY A 115 24.03 7.05 8.24
CA GLY A 115 24.84 8.28 8.19
C GLY A 115 26.12 8.11 7.36
N PHE A 116 26.40 6.91 6.87
CA PHE A 116 27.53 6.70 5.98
C PHE A 116 27.34 7.45 4.66
N PRO A 117 28.37 8.15 4.16
CA PRO A 117 28.39 8.69 2.80
C PRO A 117 28.02 7.62 1.75
N LEU A 118 27.43 8.06 0.64
CA LEU A 118 27.01 7.14 -0.44
C LEU A 118 28.19 6.46 -1.15
N GLU A 119 29.39 7.01 -1.02
CA GLU A 119 30.64 6.53 -1.62
C GLU A 119 31.45 5.61 -0.69
N THR A 120 31.01 5.44 0.56
CA THR A 120 31.73 4.62 1.54
C THR A 120 31.74 3.15 1.10
N THR A 121 32.93 2.55 1.10
CA THR A 121 33.14 1.15 0.74
C THR A 121 32.93 0.25 1.96
N LEU A 122 32.75 -1.06 1.71
CA LEU A 122 32.61 -2.04 2.79
C LEU A 122 33.89 -2.12 3.63
N ASP A 123 35.06 -1.99 3.00
CA ASP A 123 36.36 -2.03 3.69
C ASP A 123 36.53 -0.88 4.68
N GLU A 124 36.14 0.34 4.30
CA GLU A 124 36.15 1.49 5.21
C GLU A 124 35.23 1.28 6.42
N ILE A 125 34.06 0.67 6.20
CA ILE A 125 33.10 0.37 7.27
C ILE A 125 33.67 -0.72 8.19
N GLN A 126 34.31 -1.75 7.64
CA GLN A 126 34.95 -2.81 8.42
C GLN A 126 36.11 -2.30 9.25
N GLU A 127 36.97 -1.44 8.69
CA GLU A 127 38.08 -0.82 9.42
C GLU A 127 37.56 0.02 10.58
N TRP A 128 36.55 0.87 10.35
CA TRP A 128 35.93 1.66 11.40
C TRP A 128 35.23 0.83 12.48
N LEU A 129 34.65 -0.31 12.11
CA LEU A 129 33.98 -1.22 13.04
C LEU A 129 34.96 -2.10 13.84
N ASN A 130 36.12 -2.47 13.27
CA ASN A 130 37.14 -3.27 13.95
C ASN A 130 37.60 -2.61 15.26
N ASP A 131 37.69 -1.27 15.30
CA ASP A 131 38.08 -0.52 16.50
C ASP A 131 36.99 -0.51 17.59
N LYS A 132 35.79 -1.00 17.28
CA LYS A 132 34.57 -0.77 18.06
C LYS A 132 33.92 -2.02 18.62
N GLY A 133 34.36 -3.20 18.19
CA GLY A 133 33.92 -4.47 18.74
C GLY A 133 34.11 -5.63 17.78
N ASP A 134 33.79 -6.83 18.27
CA ASP A 134 33.82 -8.04 17.46
C ASP A 134 32.55 -8.15 16.60
N VAL A 135 32.71 -7.84 15.31
CA VAL A 135 31.64 -7.82 14.32
C VAL A 135 31.66 -9.11 13.51
N GLU A 136 30.56 -9.85 13.59
CA GLU A 136 30.39 -11.11 12.87
C GLU A 136 29.91 -10.89 11.43
N ASN A 137 29.03 -9.90 11.21
CA ASN A 137 28.46 -9.64 9.90
C ASN A 137 28.13 -8.15 9.68
N VAL A 138 28.45 -7.65 8.49
CA VAL A 138 28.15 -6.29 8.04
C VAL A 138 27.30 -6.35 6.78
N GLN A 139 26.03 -5.98 6.89
CA GLN A 139 25.09 -5.96 5.78
C GLN A 139 24.82 -4.51 5.32
N MET A 140 25.46 -4.10 4.22
CA MET A 140 25.19 -2.81 3.58
C MET A 140 23.83 -2.79 2.91
N ARG A 141 23.00 -1.80 3.23
CA ARG A 141 21.68 -1.66 2.62
C ARG A 141 21.77 -0.96 1.29
N ARG A 142 21.32 -1.63 0.23
CA ARG A 142 21.31 -1.11 -1.14
C ARG A 142 19.89 -0.85 -1.62
N THR A 143 19.75 -0.01 -2.64
CA THR A 143 18.51 0.14 -3.41
C THR A 143 18.38 -1.00 -4.42
N LEU A 144 17.23 -1.10 -5.08
CA LEU A 144 17.02 -2.03 -6.18
C LEU A 144 18.04 -1.82 -7.31
N GLN A 145 18.54 -0.58 -7.48
CA GLN A 145 19.59 -0.21 -8.42
C GLN A 145 21.01 -0.52 -7.92
N ARG A 146 21.16 -1.32 -6.85
CA ARG A 146 22.43 -1.67 -6.19
C ARG A 146 23.23 -0.48 -5.61
N LYS A 147 22.66 0.73 -5.61
CA LYS A 147 23.26 1.93 -5.00
C LYS A 147 23.17 1.85 -3.48
N PHE A 148 24.23 2.26 -2.78
CA PHE A 148 24.26 2.28 -1.33
C PHE A 148 23.28 3.32 -0.78
N LYS A 149 22.55 2.99 0.30
CA LYS A 149 21.58 3.90 0.96
C LYS A 149 22.20 4.73 2.10
N GLY A 150 23.49 4.60 2.36
CA GLY A 150 24.12 5.22 3.54
C GLY A 150 23.71 4.58 4.87
N SER A 151 23.23 3.32 4.85
CA SER A 151 22.83 2.59 6.06
C SER A 151 23.24 1.13 6.01
N VAL A 152 23.54 0.57 7.19
CA VAL A 152 24.18 -0.74 7.36
C VAL A 152 23.55 -1.42 8.58
N PHE A 153 23.37 -2.74 8.50
CA PHE A 153 23.11 -3.57 9.67
C PHE A 153 24.41 -4.27 10.09
N VAL A 154 24.72 -4.19 11.37
CA VAL A 154 25.91 -4.81 11.95
C VAL A 154 25.43 -5.85 12.95
N CYS A 155 25.87 -7.10 12.79
CA CYS A 155 25.62 -8.18 13.74
C CYS A 155 26.87 -8.39 14.57
N PHE A 156 26.74 -8.25 15.88
CA PHE A 156 27.84 -8.53 16.83
C PHE A 156 27.81 -9.99 17.27
N GLY A 157 28.97 -10.49 17.71
CA GLY A 157 29.07 -11.83 18.29
C GLY A 157 28.21 -11.97 19.55
N SER A 158 28.15 -10.93 20.39
CA SER A 158 27.39 -10.91 21.64
C SER A 158 26.38 -9.76 21.71
N GLU A 159 25.31 -9.96 22.49
CA GLU A 159 24.33 -8.91 22.79
C GLU A 159 24.96 -7.78 23.63
N GLU A 160 25.92 -8.11 24.51
CA GLU A 160 26.63 -7.15 25.33
C GLU A 160 27.45 -6.18 24.47
N SER A 161 28.16 -6.68 23.45
CA SER A 161 28.89 -5.85 22.50
C SER A 161 27.95 -4.93 21.72
N ALA A 162 26.76 -5.41 21.35
CA ALA A 162 25.75 -4.59 20.68
C ALA A 162 25.22 -3.46 21.60
N LYS A 163 24.99 -3.74 22.89
CA LYS A 163 24.57 -2.74 23.89
C LYS A 163 25.66 -1.71 24.17
N GLN A 164 26.90 -2.15 24.38
CA GLN A 164 28.06 -1.27 24.54
C GLN A 164 28.24 -0.37 23.32
N PHE A 165 28.00 -0.90 22.12
CA PHE A 165 28.04 -0.13 20.88
C PHE A 165 26.89 0.89 20.78
N LEU A 166 25.72 0.65 21.40
CA LEU A 166 24.64 1.64 21.42
C LEU A 166 24.89 2.78 22.42
N GLU A 167 25.57 2.49 23.53
CA GLU A 167 25.88 3.47 24.58
C GLU A 167 27.08 4.37 24.24
N ARG A 168 27.96 3.87 23.36
CA ARG A 168 29.18 4.57 22.95
C ARG A 168 28.89 5.87 22.18
N SER A 169 29.56 6.95 22.58
CA SER A 169 29.41 8.29 22.00
C SER A 169 30.35 8.55 20.81
N ASP A 170 31.43 7.78 20.66
CA ASP A 170 32.41 7.84 19.56
C ASP A 170 31.87 7.35 18.22
N ILE A 171 30.64 6.85 18.21
CA ILE A 171 29.97 6.25 17.05
C ILE A 171 29.05 7.28 16.39
N LYS A 172 28.78 8.41 17.05
CA LYS A 172 27.84 9.44 16.61
C LYS A 172 28.34 10.28 15.44
N SER A 173 29.63 10.24 15.11
CA SER A 173 30.19 10.93 13.95
C SER A 173 31.07 10.02 13.09
N PHE A 174 30.93 10.11 11.78
CA PHE A 174 31.81 9.47 10.80
C PHE A 174 32.02 10.39 9.60
N LYS A 175 33.27 10.77 9.31
CA LYS A 175 33.64 11.69 8.20
C LYS A 175 32.73 12.94 8.17
N ASP A 176 32.59 13.61 9.31
CA ASP A 176 31.74 14.81 9.50
C ASP A 176 30.22 14.62 9.33
N ASN A 177 29.73 13.38 9.22
CA ASN A 177 28.29 13.07 9.23
C ASN A 177 27.83 12.54 10.59
N ASP A 178 26.67 13.02 11.02
CA ASP A 178 25.97 12.50 12.19
C ASP A 178 25.39 11.11 11.91
N MET A 179 25.77 10.16 12.76
CA MET A 179 25.35 8.77 12.66
C MET A 179 24.15 8.52 13.58
N LEU A 180 23.07 8.04 12.97
CA LEU A 180 21.92 7.52 13.68
C LEU A 180 22.11 6.03 13.91
N VAL A 181 22.34 5.67 15.16
CA VAL A 181 22.51 4.29 15.64
C VAL A 181 21.24 3.89 16.39
N LEU A 182 20.62 2.80 15.99
CA LEU A 182 19.43 2.23 16.64
C LEU A 182 19.61 0.73 16.80
N SER A 183 18.97 0.11 17.79
CA SER A 183 18.81 -1.34 17.79
C SER A 183 17.99 -1.76 16.56
N ARG A 184 18.20 -2.98 16.05
CA ARG A 184 17.43 -3.48 14.91
C ARG A 184 15.92 -3.50 15.20
N GLU A 185 15.53 -3.80 16.43
CA GLU A 185 14.13 -3.76 16.87
C GLU A 185 13.55 -2.35 16.83
N ALA A 186 14.25 -1.36 17.39
CA ALA A 186 13.83 0.03 17.35
C ALA A 186 13.70 0.54 15.90
N TYR A 187 14.59 0.11 15.01
CA TYR A 187 14.48 0.39 13.58
C TYR A 187 13.19 -0.20 12.96
N HIS A 188 12.91 -1.48 13.23
CA HIS A 188 11.71 -2.13 12.70
C HIS A 188 10.43 -1.51 13.26
N GLU A 189 10.40 -1.14 14.55
CA GLU A 189 9.28 -0.42 15.14
C GLU A 189 9.07 0.96 14.52
N MET A 190 10.15 1.74 14.35
CA MET A 190 10.09 3.05 13.73
C MET A 190 9.52 2.94 12.32
N LYS A 191 9.99 1.95 11.54
CA LYS A 191 9.47 1.70 10.18
C LYS A 191 8.05 1.15 10.17
N ALA A 192 7.64 0.35 11.14
CA ALA A 192 6.27 -0.10 11.26
C ALA A 192 5.33 1.07 11.59
N LYS A 193 5.73 1.97 12.50
CA LYS A 193 5.00 3.20 12.85
C LYS A 193 4.88 4.12 11.63
N GLU A 194 5.98 4.35 10.91
CA GLU A 194 6.02 5.17 9.69
C GLU A 194 5.12 4.60 8.58
N LYS A 195 5.18 3.28 8.33
CA LYS A 195 4.28 2.60 7.37
C LYS A 195 2.81 2.70 7.79
N LYS A 196 2.50 2.60 9.09
CA LYS A 196 1.13 2.76 9.61
C LYS A 196 0.63 4.20 9.42
N GLN A 197 1.45 5.19 9.75
CA GLN A 197 1.12 6.61 9.56
C GLN A 197 0.90 6.93 8.08
N PHE A 198 1.82 6.49 7.20
CA PHE A 198 1.67 6.68 5.76
C PHE A 198 0.36 6.07 5.25
N LYS A 199 0.02 4.83 5.66
CA LYS A 199 -1.26 4.20 5.29
C LYS A 199 -2.49 4.98 5.79
N VAL A 200 -2.43 5.55 7.00
CA VAL A 200 -3.53 6.38 7.54
C VAL A 200 -3.64 7.68 6.75
N GLU A 201 -2.51 8.33 6.47
CA GLU A 201 -2.46 9.58 5.72
C GLU A 201 -2.95 9.40 4.27
N THR A 202 -2.49 8.34 3.57
CA THR A 202 -2.96 8.04 2.21
C THR A 202 -4.47 7.74 2.20
N LYS A 203 -4.98 7.01 3.20
CA LYS A 203 -6.43 6.76 3.32
C LYS A 203 -7.22 8.03 3.62
N ALA A 204 -6.68 8.93 4.45
CA ALA A 204 -7.30 10.21 4.75
C ALA A 204 -7.33 11.11 3.50
N LYS A 205 -6.22 11.21 2.76
CA LYS A 205 -6.14 11.94 1.49
C LYS A 205 -7.11 11.39 0.44
N ALA A 206 -7.15 10.07 0.25
CA ALA A 206 -8.09 9.44 -0.68
C ALA A 206 -9.56 9.65 -0.28
N ARG A 207 -9.86 9.72 1.03
CA ARG A 207 -11.20 10.04 1.53
C ARG A 207 -11.56 11.50 1.26
N GLN A 208 -10.65 12.43 1.54
CA GLN A 208 -10.84 13.86 1.26
C GLN A 208 -11.04 14.11 -0.24
N GLU A 209 -10.26 13.45 -1.09
CA GLU A 209 -10.38 13.56 -2.54
C GLU A 209 -11.74 13.05 -3.04
N ARG A 210 -12.22 11.91 -2.52
CA ARG A 210 -13.57 11.39 -2.84
C ARG A 210 -14.69 12.30 -2.35
N GLU A 211 -14.57 12.84 -1.14
CA GLU A 211 -15.56 13.79 -0.59
C GLU A 211 -15.57 15.09 -1.41
N GLN A 212 -14.41 15.57 -1.86
CA GLN A 212 -14.32 16.74 -2.73
C GLN A 212 -14.89 16.48 -4.13
N GLN A 213 -14.58 15.33 -4.73
CA GLN A 213 -15.16 14.93 -6.03
C GLN A 213 -16.68 14.82 -5.94
N GLN A 214 -17.21 14.26 -4.84
CA GLN A 214 -18.65 14.17 -4.63
C GLN A 214 -19.29 15.56 -4.48
N LYS A 215 -18.70 16.46 -3.68
CA LYS A 215 -19.20 17.83 -3.54
C LYS A 215 -19.18 18.59 -4.88
N ASN A 216 -18.09 18.46 -5.63
CA ASN A 216 -17.98 19.10 -6.94
C ASN A 216 -19.02 18.52 -7.92
N ALA A 217 -19.27 17.21 -7.90
CA ALA A 217 -20.30 16.59 -8.74
C ALA A 217 -21.72 17.01 -8.33
N GLU A 218 -21.99 17.12 -7.03
CA GLU A 218 -23.26 17.65 -6.52
C GLU A 218 -23.42 19.12 -6.91
N GLU A 219 -22.38 19.95 -6.79
CA GLU A 219 -22.40 21.36 -7.17
C GLU A 219 -22.59 21.56 -8.69
N THR A 220 -21.96 20.75 -9.53
CA THR A 220 -22.15 20.81 -10.99
C THR A 220 -23.54 20.34 -11.40
N GLU A 221 -24.06 19.27 -10.79
CA GLU A 221 -25.43 18.81 -11.03
C GLU A 221 -26.45 19.86 -10.58
N MET A 222 -26.22 20.49 -9.43
CA MET A 222 -27.03 21.61 -8.93
C MET A 222 -26.97 22.83 -9.84
N GLY A 223 -25.78 23.19 -10.35
CA GLY A 223 -25.62 24.24 -11.35
C GLY A 223 -26.41 23.96 -12.62
N ARG A 224 -26.37 22.71 -13.11
CA ARG A 224 -27.14 22.28 -14.29
C ARG A 224 -28.65 22.35 -14.05
N LEU A 225 -29.13 21.90 -12.89
CA LEU A 225 -30.55 21.98 -12.52
C LEU A 225 -31.05 23.43 -12.43
N LEU A 226 -30.21 24.35 -11.97
CA LEU A 226 -30.51 25.78 -11.92
C LEU A 226 -30.60 26.41 -13.31
N GLU A 227 -29.77 25.97 -14.27
CA GLU A 227 -29.81 26.45 -15.65
C GLU A 227 -31.02 25.91 -16.44
N GLU A 228 -31.37 24.63 -16.24
CA GLU A 228 -32.49 23.97 -16.94
C GLU A 228 -33.89 24.44 -16.48
N GLN A 229 -34.01 25.08 -15.30
CA GLN A 229 -35.30 25.51 -14.71
C GLN A 229 -35.45 27.04 -14.62
N THR A 230 -34.90 27.77 -15.60
CA THR A 230 -35.11 29.21 -15.75
C THR A 230 -36.48 29.50 -16.38
N GLY A 231 -37.20 30.50 -15.87
CA GLY A 231 -38.56 30.88 -16.28
C GLY A 231 -39.69 30.13 -15.57
N CYS A 232 -39.45 29.49 -14.41
CA CYS A 232 -40.42 28.63 -13.72
C CYS A 232 -40.94 29.21 -12.38
N LEU A 233 -40.45 30.37 -11.93
CA LEU A 233 -40.82 30.99 -10.65
C LEU A 233 -41.74 32.21 -10.80
N LEU A 234 -42.82 32.21 -10.02
CA LEU A 234 -43.76 33.33 -9.92
C LEU A 234 -43.82 33.81 -8.46
N LYS A 235 -43.41 35.06 -8.20
CA LYS A 235 -43.55 35.70 -6.91
C LYS A 235 -44.94 36.31 -6.79
N PHE A 236 -45.51 36.26 -5.59
CA PHE A 236 -46.75 36.95 -5.29
C PHE A 236 -46.64 37.72 -3.98
N SER A 237 -47.31 38.86 -3.91
CA SER A 237 -47.40 39.70 -2.72
C SER A 237 -48.83 40.17 -2.50
N GLY A 238 -49.28 40.18 -1.24
CA GLY A 238 -50.66 40.51 -0.87
C GLY A 238 -50.95 40.21 0.60
N GLU A 239 -52.04 40.76 1.13
CA GLU A 239 -52.50 40.44 2.50
C GLU A 239 -53.22 39.09 2.48
N LEU A 240 -52.54 38.05 2.99
CA LEU A 240 -52.94 36.66 2.88
C LEU A 240 -53.08 36.00 4.26
N GLU A 241 -53.85 36.63 5.15
CA GLU A 241 -53.99 36.22 6.56
C GLU A 241 -54.66 34.83 6.72
N ASP A 242 -55.59 34.45 5.83
CA ASP A 242 -56.34 33.17 5.86
C ASP A 242 -56.25 32.33 4.57
N VAL A 243 -55.17 32.52 3.81
CA VAL A 243 -54.92 31.75 2.58
C VAL A 243 -54.04 30.53 2.88
N SER A 244 -54.50 29.37 2.43
CA SER A 244 -53.81 28.10 2.59
C SER A 244 -53.13 27.67 1.30
N ARG A 245 -52.10 26.81 1.39
CA ARG A 245 -51.37 26.28 0.21
C ARG A 245 -52.30 25.59 -0.80
N GLU A 246 -53.39 25.01 -0.33
CA GLU A 246 -54.40 24.35 -1.15
C GLU A 246 -55.19 25.32 -2.03
N ASP A 247 -55.31 26.58 -1.62
CA ASP A 247 -56.04 27.60 -2.38
C ASP A 247 -55.27 28.00 -3.64
N PHE A 248 -53.93 27.99 -3.60
CA PHE A 248 -53.08 28.18 -4.79
C PHE A 248 -53.21 27.01 -5.77
N HIS A 249 -53.27 25.76 -5.27
CA HIS A 249 -53.49 24.60 -6.14
C HIS A 249 -54.87 24.64 -6.81
N LYS A 250 -55.91 25.14 -6.13
CA LYS A 250 -57.25 25.32 -6.72
C LYS A 250 -57.24 26.42 -7.79
N LEU A 251 -56.59 27.55 -7.52
CA LEU A 251 -56.52 28.69 -8.45
C LEU A 251 -55.81 28.33 -9.77
N PHE A 252 -54.73 27.56 -9.70
CA PHE A 252 -53.96 27.15 -10.87
C PHE A 252 -54.37 25.77 -11.43
N SER A 253 -55.37 25.10 -10.83
CA SER A 253 -55.87 23.82 -11.34
C SER A 253 -56.44 24.00 -12.76
N GLY A 254 -55.80 23.37 -13.75
CA GLY A 254 -56.15 23.49 -15.17
C GLY A 254 -55.31 24.48 -16.00
N HIS A 255 -54.53 25.36 -15.35
CA HIS A 255 -53.72 26.39 -16.03
C HIS A 255 -52.21 26.15 -15.91
N GLY A 256 -51.78 25.41 -14.88
CA GLY A 256 -50.39 24.95 -14.72
C GLY A 256 -50.21 24.06 -13.49
N ASN A 257 -49.27 23.12 -13.54
CA ASN A 257 -48.97 22.25 -12.39
C ASN A 257 -47.95 22.92 -11.47
N ILE A 258 -48.32 23.18 -10.22
CA ILE A 258 -47.42 23.75 -9.22
C ILE A 258 -46.60 22.62 -8.59
N LYS A 259 -45.27 22.71 -8.72
CA LYS A 259 -44.31 21.76 -8.18
C LYS A 259 -43.93 22.08 -6.73
N TRP A 260 -43.83 23.36 -6.39
CA TRP A 260 -43.49 23.80 -5.04
C TRP A 260 -44.13 25.14 -4.69
N VAL A 261 -44.55 25.29 -3.44
CA VAL A 261 -45.11 26.53 -2.89
C VAL A 261 -44.25 26.95 -1.71
N ASP A 262 -43.44 27.99 -1.89
CA ASP A 262 -42.71 28.63 -0.80
C ASP A 262 -43.56 29.76 -0.21
N PHE A 263 -44.43 29.36 0.73
CA PHE A 263 -45.32 30.27 1.47
C PHE A 263 -45.44 29.82 2.92
N ALA A 264 -45.19 30.75 3.84
CA ALA A 264 -45.49 30.60 5.25
C ALA A 264 -46.86 31.23 5.54
N ARG A 265 -47.73 30.53 6.29
CA ARG A 265 -49.06 31.04 6.63
C ARG A 265 -48.95 32.37 7.38
N GLY A 266 -49.58 33.42 6.86
CA GLY A 266 -49.50 34.78 7.38
C GLY A 266 -48.35 35.64 6.82
N ALA A 267 -47.55 35.12 5.89
CA ALA A 267 -46.58 35.94 5.15
C ALA A 267 -47.29 36.83 4.12
N LYS A 268 -46.78 38.05 3.91
CA LYS A 268 -47.30 38.99 2.92
C LYS A 268 -46.78 38.73 1.50
N GLU A 269 -45.81 37.81 1.36
CA GLU A 269 -45.17 37.47 0.10
C GLU A 269 -44.88 35.96 0.06
N GLY A 270 -44.86 35.38 -1.14
CA GLY A 270 -44.48 33.99 -1.37
C GLY A 270 -44.04 33.75 -2.82
N THR A 271 -43.56 32.54 -3.10
CA THR A 271 -43.12 32.15 -4.45
C THR A 271 -43.67 30.78 -4.84
N LEU A 272 -44.15 30.68 -6.08
CA LEU A 272 -44.64 29.45 -6.69
C LEU A 272 -43.65 28.96 -7.74
N LEU A 273 -43.29 27.69 -7.67
CA LEU A 273 -42.51 26.99 -8.69
C LEU A 273 -43.44 26.10 -9.53
N PHE A 274 -43.48 26.34 -10.84
CA PHE A 274 -44.29 25.55 -11.78
C PHE A 274 -43.47 24.42 -12.43
N ASP A 275 -44.13 23.33 -12.81
CA ASP A 275 -43.56 22.21 -13.58
C ASP A 275 -43.66 22.52 -15.09
N GLY A 276 -43.05 23.65 -15.50
CA GLY A 276 -43.15 24.25 -16.83
C GLY A 276 -42.96 25.77 -16.80
N ASN A 277 -43.21 26.45 -17.92
CA ASN A 277 -43.01 27.89 -18.04
C ASN A 277 -44.03 28.68 -17.20
N ALA A 278 -43.55 29.43 -16.20
CA ALA A 278 -44.39 30.22 -15.30
C ALA A 278 -45.13 31.35 -16.04
N LYS A 279 -44.55 31.86 -17.14
CA LYS A 279 -45.20 32.85 -18.03
C LYS A 279 -46.52 32.32 -18.58
N GLU A 280 -46.50 31.13 -19.14
CA GLU A 280 -47.68 30.52 -19.78
C GLU A 280 -48.74 30.15 -18.75
N ALA A 281 -48.34 29.65 -17.58
CA ALA A 281 -49.26 29.33 -16.50
C ALA A 281 -49.93 30.60 -15.93
N PHE A 282 -49.16 31.68 -15.81
CA PHE A 282 -49.65 32.97 -15.36
C PHE A 282 -50.61 33.62 -16.37
N GLU A 283 -50.26 33.63 -17.65
CA GLU A 283 -51.12 34.19 -18.72
C GLU A 283 -52.46 33.44 -18.81
N LYS A 284 -52.44 32.10 -18.80
CA LYS A 284 -53.67 31.29 -18.79
C LYS A 284 -54.54 31.53 -17.56
N ALA A 285 -53.93 31.69 -16.39
CA ALA A 285 -54.65 31.99 -15.17
C ALA A 285 -55.24 33.42 -15.17
N LYS A 286 -54.54 34.38 -15.79
CA LYS A 286 -55.00 35.77 -15.93
C LYS A 286 -56.14 35.90 -16.94
N GLU A 287 -56.07 35.19 -18.07
CA GLU A 287 -57.14 35.14 -19.08
C GLU A 287 -58.40 34.48 -18.54
N ALA A 288 -58.27 33.43 -17.72
CA ALA A 288 -59.40 32.75 -17.10
C ALA A 288 -60.11 33.58 -16.00
N ASN A 289 -59.44 34.58 -15.43
CA ASN A 289 -59.96 35.42 -14.33
C ASN A 289 -60.13 36.89 -14.73
N GLU A 290 -60.40 37.17 -16.01
CA GLU A 290 -60.71 38.52 -16.53
C GLU A 290 -59.71 39.62 -16.12
N GLY A 291 -58.42 39.27 -15.98
CA GLY A 291 -57.35 40.24 -15.73
C GLY A 291 -57.00 40.53 -14.27
N GLU A 292 -57.78 40.08 -13.28
CA GLU A 292 -57.49 40.22 -11.84
C GLU A 292 -57.52 38.87 -11.10
N LEU A 293 -56.35 38.29 -10.89
CA LEU A 293 -56.18 37.07 -10.07
C LEU A 293 -56.35 37.41 -8.58
N LYS A 294 -57.59 37.33 -8.08
CA LYS A 294 -57.92 37.46 -6.65
C LYS A 294 -57.88 36.11 -5.96
N ILE A 295 -57.33 36.07 -4.76
CA ILE A 295 -57.39 34.89 -3.88
C ILE A 295 -58.31 35.22 -2.72
N LYS A 296 -59.46 34.54 -2.62
CA LYS A 296 -60.48 34.77 -1.57
C LYS A 296 -60.75 36.26 -1.32
N ASP A 297 -61.04 37.00 -2.40
CA ASP A 297 -61.35 38.44 -2.41
C ASP A 297 -60.20 39.42 -2.17
N ASN A 298 -58.97 38.95 -1.92
CA ASN A 298 -57.80 39.81 -1.79
C ASN A 298 -57.09 40.00 -3.13
N VAL A 299 -56.76 41.26 -3.46
CA VAL A 299 -55.97 41.61 -4.64
C VAL A 299 -54.52 41.20 -4.40
N VAL A 300 -54.02 40.32 -5.24
CA VAL A 300 -52.64 39.82 -5.17
C VAL A 300 -51.84 40.39 -6.34
N THR A 301 -50.68 40.95 -6.05
CA THR A 301 -49.70 41.37 -7.05
C THR A 301 -48.81 40.20 -7.42
N TRP A 302 -48.69 39.93 -8.71
CA TRP A 302 -47.93 38.82 -9.26
C TRP A 302 -46.74 39.37 -10.03
N GLU A 303 -45.54 38.92 -9.67
CA GLU A 303 -44.28 39.32 -10.30
C GLU A 303 -43.59 38.06 -10.80
N LEU A 304 -43.29 38.04 -12.10
CA LEU A 304 -42.49 36.99 -12.68
C LEU A 304 -41.02 37.26 -12.38
N LEU A 305 -40.34 36.30 -11.77
CA LEU A 305 -38.91 36.42 -11.49
C LEU A 305 -38.14 35.85 -12.69
N GLU A 306 -37.29 36.67 -13.29
CA GLU A 306 -36.40 36.28 -14.39
C GLU A 306 -34.95 36.66 -14.06
N GLY A 307 -33.99 35.82 -14.46
CA GLY A 307 -32.57 36.15 -14.38
C GLY A 307 -31.91 35.81 -13.04
N ASP A 308 -31.12 36.73 -12.48
CA ASP A 308 -30.27 36.43 -11.32
C ASP A 308 -31.05 36.32 -10.00
N GLU A 309 -32.17 37.05 -9.87
CA GLU A 309 -33.08 36.93 -8.72
C GLU A 309 -33.80 35.57 -8.70
N GLU A 310 -34.15 35.05 -9.87
CA GLU A 310 -34.75 33.71 -10.03
C GLU A 310 -33.76 32.63 -9.57
N LYS A 311 -32.48 32.73 -9.98
CA LYS A 311 -31.42 31.80 -9.57
C LYS A 311 -31.18 31.81 -8.06
N GLU A 312 -31.28 32.96 -7.40
CA GLU A 312 -31.10 33.06 -5.94
C GLU A 312 -32.26 32.44 -5.16
N VAL A 313 -33.50 32.71 -5.57
CA VAL A 313 -34.69 32.11 -4.96
C VAL A 313 -34.71 30.60 -5.21
N MET A 314 -34.32 30.17 -6.41
CA MET A 314 -34.22 28.77 -6.76
C MET A 314 -33.12 28.05 -5.96
N LYS A 315 -31.95 28.68 -5.75
CA LYS A 315 -30.90 28.15 -4.85
C LYS A 315 -31.42 27.94 -3.43
N LYS A 316 -32.25 28.84 -2.91
CA LYS A 316 -32.87 28.70 -1.57
C LYS A 316 -33.86 27.54 -1.53
N ILE A 317 -34.70 27.39 -2.56
CA ILE A 317 -35.67 26.30 -2.66
C ILE A 317 -34.98 24.93 -2.78
N ILE A 318 -34.00 24.80 -3.67
CA ILE A 318 -33.27 23.53 -3.83
C ILE A 318 -32.41 23.22 -2.57
N GLY A 319 -31.79 24.24 -1.96
CA GLY A 319 -31.08 24.09 -0.69
C GLY A 319 -31.98 23.57 0.43
N ALA A 320 -33.19 24.13 0.58
CA ALA A 320 -34.19 23.66 1.55
C ALA A 320 -34.65 22.22 1.27
N GLN A 321 -34.81 21.86 -0.01
CA GLN A 321 -35.16 20.51 -0.43
C GLN A 321 -34.03 19.51 -0.12
N GLN A 322 -32.79 19.85 -0.45
CA GLN A 322 -31.62 19.01 -0.20
C GLN A 322 -31.33 18.87 1.30
N GLU A 323 -31.54 19.92 2.11
CA GLU A 323 -31.47 19.83 3.57
C GLU A 323 -32.53 18.89 4.15
N SER A 324 -33.78 18.97 3.67
CA SER A 324 -34.84 18.07 4.10
C SER A 324 -34.52 16.61 3.74
N PHE A 325 -33.98 16.40 2.53
CA PHE A 325 -33.54 15.09 2.06
C PHE A 325 -32.34 14.56 2.86
N ASN A 326 -31.35 15.39 3.17
CA ASN A 326 -30.20 15.05 4.00
C ASN A 326 -30.60 14.74 5.45
N ARG A 327 -31.55 15.48 6.03
CA ARG A 327 -32.13 15.17 7.36
C ARG A 327 -32.87 13.83 7.35
N SER A 328 -33.54 13.47 6.25
CA SER A 328 -34.20 12.17 6.09
C SER A 328 -33.20 11.00 5.94
N LYS A 329 -32.14 11.17 5.14
CA LYS A 329 -31.04 10.20 5.01
C LYS A 329 -30.27 10.02 6.32
N GLY A 330 -30.11 11.09 7.10
CA GLY A 330 -29.47 11.06 8.42
C GLY A 330 -30.19 10.21 9.47
N ARG A 331 -31.50 9.96 9.32
CA ARG A 331 -32.27 9.05 10.19
C ARG A 331 -32.26 7.59 9.75
N GLY A 332 -32.03 7.30 8.45
CA GLY A 332 -31.96 5.92 7.92
C GLY A 332 -30.56 5.28 7.92
N GLY A 333 -29.50 6.07 8.14
CA GLY A 333 -28.12 5.66 7.89
C GLY A 333 -27.34 5.02 9.05
N ARG A 334 -27.92 4.85 10.25
CA ARG A 334 -27.22 4.24 11.40
C ARG A 334 -27.36 2.72 11.52
N GLY A 335 -27.96 2.04 10.53
CA GLY A 335 -28.31 0.62 10.62
C GLY A 335 -27.53 -0.37 9.75
N ARG A 336 -26.54 0.04 8.94
CA ARG A 336 -25.77 -0.90 8.09
C ARG A 336 -24.30 -0.55 7.94
N SER A 337 -23.60 -0.38 9.05
CA SER A 337 -22.15 -0.61 9.11
C SER A 337 -21.75 -0.97 10.53
N GLY A 338 -21.93 -2.23 10.88
CA GLY A 338 -21.58 -2.75 12.20
C GLY A 338 -22.00 -4.19 12.36
N GLY A 339 -21.03 -5.11 12.29
CA GLY A 339 -21.20 -6.47 12.78
C GLY A 339 -21.41 -7.54 11.72
N ARG A 340 -20.33 -8.00 11.08
CA ARG A 340 -20.20 -9.43 10.78
C ARG A 340 -19.97 -10.18 12.10
N GLY A 341 -21.00 -10.17 12.95
CA GLY A 341 -21.11 -11.01 14.12
C GLY A 341 -21.60 -12.38 13.68
N ARG A 342 -20.81 -13.40 13.98
CA ARG A 342 -21.12 -14.82 13.75
C ARG A 342 -22.50 -15.13 14.33
N GLY A 343 -23.42 -15.55 13.46
CA GLY A 343 -24.73 -16.06 13.87
C GLY A 343 -24.57 -17.27 14.78
N GLY A 344 -25.04 -17.11 16.01
CA GLY A 344 -25.20 -18.19 16.98
C GLY A 344 -26.28 -19.16 16.52
N TRP A 345 -25.88 -20.42 16.48
CA TRP A 345 -26.70 -21.60 16.25
C TRP A 345 -27.64 -21.83 17.44
N ARG A 346 -28.96 -21.70 17.26
CA ARG A 346 -29.96 -22.41 18.06
C ARG A 346 -31.16 -22.78 17.18
N GLY A 347 -31.39 -24.08 17.07
CA GLY A 347 -32.33 -24.66 16.14
C GLY A 347 -33.80 -24.55 16.56
N ARG A 348 -34.66 -24.67 15.54
CA ARG A 348 -35.98 -25.27 15.63
C ARG A 348 -36.33 -25.83 14.25
N GLY A 349 -36.60 -27.13 14.20
CA GLY A 349 -36.69 -27.91 12.97
C GLY A 349 -37.94 -27.66 12.12
N GLY A 350 -37.96 -28.30 10.95
CA GLY A 350 -39.20 -28.53 10.21
C GLY A 350 -39.07 -28.60 8.68
N ARG A 351 -39.03 -29.83 8.18
CA ARG A 351 -39.55 -30.33 6.87
C ARG A 351 -38.80 -29.96 5.58
N GLY A 352 -38.41 -31.03 4.89
CA GLY A 352 -37.60 -31.02 3.68
C GLY A 352 -38.31 -30.59 2.41
N GLN A 353 -37.50 -30.27 1.40
CA GLN A 353 -37.60 -30.86 0.06
C GLN A 353 -36.24 -30.68 -0.64
N GLY A 354 -35.85 -31.72 -1.37
CA GLY A 354 -34.51 -31.85 -1.94
C GLY A 354 -34.20 -30.83 -3.01
N ARG A 355 -32.96 -30.34 -2.97
CA ARG A 355 -32.14 -29.92 -4.11
C ARG A 355 -30.70 -29.89 -3.62
N THR A 356 -29.85 -30.71 -4.22
CA THR A 356 -28.40 -30.64 -4.06
C THR A 356 -27.88 -29.36 -4.72
N PRO A 357 -27.00 -28.61 -4.04
CA PRO A 357 -25.92 -27.97 -4.79
C PRO A 357 -24.57 -28.10 -4.07
N PHE A 358 -23.63 -28.72 -4.78
CA PHE A 358 -22.23 -28.30 -4.91
C PHE A 358 -21.47 -27.91 -3.62
N GLN A 359 -20.66 -28.84 -3.09
CA GLN A 359 -19.67 -28.58 -2.04
C GLN A 359 -18.47 -27.79 -2.59
N GLY A 360 -18.60 -26.47 -2.64
CA GLY A 360 -17.44 -25.58 -2.71
C GLY A 360 -16.82 -25.43 -1.32
N LYS A 361 -15.69 -26.11 -1.06
CA LYS A 361 -14.85 -25.84 0.11
C LYS A 361 -14.38 -24.38 0.04
N LYS A 362 -14.95 -23.50 0.87
CA LYS A 362 -14.36 -22.19 1.15
C LYS A 362 -13.18 -22.42 2.10
N THR A 363 -11.98 -22.54 1.53
CA THR A 363 -10.73 -22.32 2.25
C THR A 363 -10.77 -20.90 2.83
N LYS A 364 -10.67 -20.79 4.15
CA LYS A 364 -10.30 -19.52 4.78
C LYS A 364 -8.81 -19.35 4.52
N PHE A 365 -8.46 -18.41 3.65
CA PHE A 365 -7.10 -17.92 3.56
C PHE A 365 -6.84 -17.11 4.83
N ASN A 366 -6.13 -17.70 5.79
CA ASN A 366 -5.37 -16.91 6.75
C ASN A 366 -4.27 -16.26 5.93
N SER A 367 -4.40 -14.95 5.67
CA SER A 367 -3.29 -14.13 5.20
C SER A 367 -2.38 -13.91 6.40
N ASP A 368 -1.56 -14.93 6.64
CA ASP A 368 -0.22 -14.76 7.16
C ASP A 368 0.65 -14.64 5.91
N ASP A 369 1.15 -13.43 5.64
CA ASP A 369 2.01 -13.16 4.49
C ASP A 369 3.35 -12.74 5.07
N GLU A 370 4.10 -13.77 5.45
CA GLU A 370 5.56 -13.73 5.55
C GLU A 370 6.11 -13.52 4.14
N GLU A 371 7.08 -12.62 4.03
CA GLU A 371 7.80 -12.31 2.80
C GLU A 371 8.58 -13.57 2.33
N GLU A 372 8.04 -14.33 1.38
CA GLU A 372 8.81 -15.22 0.52
C GLU A 372 9.44 -14.41 -0.63
N GLU A 373 10.77 -14.41 -0.68
CA GLU A 373 11.56 -13.87 -1.79
C GLU A 373 11.60 -14.84 -2.99
N ASP A 374 11.19 -14.29 -4.14
CA ASP A 374 11.61 -14.58 -5.53
C ASP A 374 11.36 -15.96 -6.18
N ALA A 375 10.51 -15.92 -7.23
CA ALA A 375 10.64 -16.74 -8.44
C ALA A 375 10.43 -15.87 -9.70
N PRO A 376 11.21 -16.08 -10.79
CA PRO A 376 11.21 -15.20 -11.95
C PRO A 376 10.01 -15.46 -12.89
N ALA A 377 9.48 -14.39 -13.48
CA ALA A 377 8.40 -14.46 -14.47
C ALA A 377 8.85 -15.15 -15.77
N PRO A 378 8.03 -16.04 -16.37
CA PRO A 378 8.34 -16.61 -17.68
C PRO A 378 8.18 -15.54 -18.77
N GLN A 379 9.16 -15.50 -19.68
CA GLN A 379 9.17 -14.63 -20.86
C GLN A 379 7.94 -14.89 -21.74
N LYS A 380 7.28 -13.80 -22.17
CA LYS A 380 6.26 -13.85 -23.21
C LYS A 380 6.90 -14.34 -24.52
N ARG A 381 6.41 -15.46 -25.05
CA ARG A 381 6.65 -15.85 -26.44
C ARG A 381 5.95 -14.86 -27.37
N GLU A 382 6.66 -14.43 -28.39
CA GLU A 382 6.13 -13.69 -29.53
C GLU A 382 5.13 -14.57 -30.29
N LEU A 383 4.01 -13.98 -30.72
CA LEU A 383 3.08 -14.62 -31.65
C LEU A 383 3.77 -14.64 -33.02
N GLU A 384 4.16 -15.81 -33.49
CA GLU A 384 4.35 -16.06 -34.92
C GLU A 384 2.98 -16.32 -35.56
N ASP A 385 2.66 -15.53 -36.58
CA ASP A 385 1.51 -15.71 -37.46
C ASP A 385 1.64 -17.03 -38.22
N GLY A 386 1.04 -18.07 -37.65
CA GLY A 386 0.89 -19.39 -38.26
C GLY A 386 -0.28 -19.43 -39.24
N ASP A 387 0.07 -19.66 -40.49
CA ASP A 387 -0.76 -19.91 -41.67
C ASP A 387 -1.99 -20.79 -41.40
N GLY A 388 -3.13 -20.40 -41.97
CA GLY A 388 -4.43 -21.03 -41.75
C GLY A 388 -4.51 -22.47 -42.28
N PRO A 389 -5.34 -23.35 -41.68
CA PRO A 389 -5.46 -24.71 -42.19
C PRO A 389 -6.20 -24.73 -43.53
N ALA A 390 -5.58 -25.37 -44.52
CA ALA A 390 -6.09 -25.57 -45.86
C ALA A 390 -7.40 -26.38 -45.89
N ALA A 391 -8.24 -26.04 -46.88
CA ALA A 391 -9.56 -26.58 -47.12
C ALA A 391 -9.58 -28.09 -47.43
N LYS A 392 -10.71 -28.69 -47.05
CA LYS A 392 -11.11 -30.09 -47.29
C LYS A 392 -10.94 -30.50 -48.76
N VAL A 393 -10.21 -31.59 -49.01
CA VAL A 393 -10.26 -32.32 -50.29
C VAL A 393 -11.12 -33.57 -50.10
N ALA A 394 -12.18 -33.66 -50.90
CA ALA A 394 -13.01 -34.85 -51.05
C ALA A 394 -12.25 -35.92 -51.84
N LYS A 395 -12.23 -37.17 -51.33
CA LYS A 395 -11.87 -38.35 -52.13
C LYS A 395 -13.16 -39.05 -52.55
N THR A 396 -13.48 -38.95 -53.84
CA THR A 396 -14.36 -39.88 -54.55
C THR A 396 -13.52 -40.92 -55.29
N GLU A 397 -14.13 -42.10 -55.42
CA GLU A 397 -13.66 -43.36 -55.97
C GLU A 397 -13.08 -43.31 -57.39
N ASN A 398 -12.14 -44.24 -57.63
CA ASN A 398 -11.97 -45.15 -58.78
C ASN A 398 -10.50 -45.64 -58.71
N GLY A 399 -10.14 -46.91 -58.82
CA GLY A 399 -10.79 -48.06 -59.41
C GLY A 399 -9.74 -48.78 -60.27
N SER A 400 -9.60 -50.09 -60.06
CA SER A 400 -8.69 -51.07 -60.71
C SER A 400 -7.30 -51.27 -60.10
#